data_AF-A0A5D8YLL7-F1
#
_entry.id   AF-A0A5D8YLL7-F1
#
_cell.length_a   1.000
_cell.length_b   1.000
_cell.length_c   1.000
_cell.angle_alpha   90.00
_cell.angle_beta   90.00
_cell.angle_gamma   90.00
#
_symmetry.space_group_name_H-M   'P 1'
#
loop_
_entity.id
_entity.type
_entity.pdbx_description
1 polymer ?
#
loop_
_entity_poly.entity_id
_entity_poly.type
_entity_poly.pdbx_seq_one_letter_code
_entity_poly.pdbx_strand_id
1 'polypeptide(L)'
;AVGAVLLVIGGGRLLLRPLFRLVARSGMPEAFTAAALLTVLGAAWLMTRAGLSPGLGAFLAGVLLADSEFRHELEAQIDPFKGLLLGLFFMAVGMGIDVARIAAEPLRIAAMVAGMLAIKALLLVLVGRRVGRLSLRDAFPLAAVLALGGEFAFVVFSEAARVGLVDGVTRDRLVATVGLSMALAPLLLWVAARLSSRVAARPPRAYDAIPDNQPQVLIAGFGRFGQVVARLLAAQRLPFIAIEPSADQVDFVRRFGNPVYYGDPSRSDLLRSAGAESAKVFVIALEDVEASVRTARTVRRLYPQARVYASARDRPHAWALMELGVHAVRELLHSSLYTGERVLADLGFDAATVNDLIARFREHDARLLRAQYDVRDDEDALLRTTQDARVELEELFHADAGEGVLGGIVGSAVPR
;
A
#
# COMPACT_ATOMS: atom_id res chain seq x y z
N ALA A 1 2.31 -38.22 -17.42
CA ALA A 1 1.77 -37.06 -16.66
C ALA A 1 2.69 -36.64 -15.51
N VAL A 2 2.73 -37.35 -14.37
CA VAL A 2 3.49 -36.93 -13.16
C VAL A 2 4.97 -36.69 -13.45
N GLY A 3 5.63 -37.59 -14.17
CA GLY A 3 7.04 -37.41 -14.57
C GLY A 3 7.29 -36.16 -15.42
N ALA A 4 6.34 -35.77 -16.27
CA ALA A 4 6.46 -34.54 -17.07
C ALA A 4 6.27 -33.28 -16.23
N VAL A 5 5.36 -33.30 -15.25
CA VAL A 5 5.19 -32.21 -14.27
C VAL A 5 6.46 -32.05 -13.44
N LEU A 6 7.01 -33.16 -12.92
CA LEU A 6 8.27 -33.15 -12.19
C LEU A 6 9.44 -32.68 -13.07
N LEU A 7 9.45 -33.06 -14.36
CA LEU A 7 10.47 -32.62 -15.30
C LEU A 7 10.38 -31.13 -15.60
N VAL A 8 9.18 -30.56 -15.78
CA VAL A 8 9.02 -29.11 -15.96
C VAL A 8 9.40 -28.35 -14.69
N ILE A 9 8.98 -28.82 -13.52
CA ILE A 9 9.29 -28.15 -12.24
C ILE A 9 10.79 -28.25 -11.93
N GLY A 10 11.35 -29.45 -11.98
CA GLY A 10 12.76 -29.71 -11.68
C GLY A 10 13.70 -29.15 -12.75
N GLY A 11 13.39 -29.43 -14.03
CA GLY A 11 14.13 -28.91 -15.18
C GLY A 11 14.02 -27.40 -15.30
N GLY A 12 12.84 -26.82 -15.03
CA GLY A 12 12.66 -25.36 -15.03
C GLY A 12 13.51 -24.67 -13.97
N ARG A 13 13.56 -25.19 -12.74
CA ARG A 13 14.43 -24.63 -11.69
C ARG A 13 15.92 -24.70 -12.04
N LEU A 14 16.35 -25.74 -12.74
CA LEU A 14 17.75 -25.95 -13.11
C LEU A 14 18.16 -25.19 -14.39
N LEU A 15 17.30 -25.17 -15.41
CA LEU A 15 17.61 -24.66 -16.76
C LEU A 15 17.23 -23.19 -16.95
N LEU A 16 16.17 -22.70 -16.30
CA LEU A 16 15.72 -21.32 -16.53
C LEU A 16 16.72 -20.31 -15.98
N ARG A 17 17.31 -20.56 -14.81
CA ARG A 17 18.32 -19.67 -14.22
C ARG A 17 19.52 -19.40 -15.15
N PRO A 18 20.24 -20.41 -15.67
CA PRO A 18 21.35 -20.16 -16.59
C PRO A 18 20.88 -19.57 -17.93
N LEU A 19 19.71 -19.99 -18.44
CA LEU A 19 19.14 -19.43 -19.67
C LEU A 19 18.89 -17.93 -19.55
N PHE A 20 18.17 -17.48 -18.51
CA PHE A 20 17.89 -16.06 -18.32
C PHE A 20 19.12 -15.25 -17.94
N ARG A 21 20.10 -15.83 -17.24
CA ARG A 21 21.42 -15.18 -17.04
C ARG A 21 22.17 -14.97 -18.35
N LEU A 22 22.14 -15.94 -19.27
CA LEU A 22 22.75 -15.81 -20.59
C LEU A 22 22.05 -14.70 -21.40
N VAL A 23 20.72 -14.67 -21.37
CA VAL A 23 19.93 -13.68 -22.11
C VAL A 23 20.09 -12.28 -21.52
N ALA A 24 20.14 -12.14 -20.20
CA ALA A 24 20.38 -10.87 -19.52
C ALA A 24 21.73 -10.24 -19.90
N ARG A 25 22.76 -11.06 -20.16
CA ARG A 25 24.07 -10.57 -20.66
C ARG A 25 24.00 -9.93 -22.04
N SER A 26 22.96 -10.21 -22.83
CA SER A 26 22.80 -9.60 -24.15
C SER A 26 22.36 -8.14 -24.08
N GLY A 27 21.78 -7.70 -22.96
CA GLY A 27 21.26 -6.34 -22.78
C GLY A 27 20.08 -5.98 -23.68
N MET A 28 19.51 -6.94 -24.43
CA MET A 28 18.41 -6.71 -25.36
C MET A 28 17.06 -7.17 -24.75
N PRO A 29 16.11 -6.25 -24.52
CA PRO A 29 14.77 -6.59 -24.02
C PRO A 29 14.01 -7.62 -24.88
N GLU A 30 14.22 -7.59 -26.19
CA GLU A 30 13.57 -8.48 -27.16
C GLU A 30 14.00 -9.94 -26.96
N ALA A 31 15.29 -10.16 -26.70
CA ALA A 31 15.83 -11.50 -26.43
C ALA A 31 15.23 -12.07 -25.12
N PHE A 32 15.03 -11.20 -24.14
CA PHE A 32 14.44 -11.54 -22.86
C PHE A 32 12.97 -11.97 -23.01
N THR A 33 12.18 -11.19 -23.75
CA THR A 33 10.79 -11.52 -24.11
C THR A 33 10.71 -12.82 -24.91
N ALA A 34 11.59 -13.01 -25.89
CA ALA A 34 11.64 -14.23 -26.69
C ALA A 34 11.94 -15.47 -25.83
N ALA A 35 12.85 -15.37 -24.86
CA ALA A 35 13.17 -16.46 -23.95
C ALA A 35 11.99 -16.80 -23.01
N ALA A 36 11.26 -15.79 -22.53
CA ALA A 36 10.06 -15.97 -21.74
C ALA A 36 8.96 -16.71 -22.53
N LEU A 37 8.68 -16.26 -23.75
CA LEU A 37 7.71 -16.92 -24.63
C LEU A 37 8.14 -18.34 -25.00
N LEU A 38 9.42 -18.55 -25.31
CA LEU A 38 9.97 -19.88 -25.59
C LEU A 38 9.79 -20.82 -24.39
N THR A 39 9.99 -20.31 -23.17
CA THR A 39 9.80 -21.09 -21.94
C THR A 39 8.34 -21.50 -21.79
N VAL A 40 7.40 -20.55 -21.94
CA VAL A 40 5.95 -20.80 -21.84
C VAL A 40 5.48 -21.79 -22.90
N LEU A 41 5.86 -21.57 -24.17
CA LEU A 41 5.52 -22.45 -25.28
C LEU A 41 6.17 -23.83 -25.16
N GLY A 42 7.42 -23.90 -24.71
CA GLY A 42 8.14 -25.14 -24.48
C GLY A 42 7.50 -25.98 -23.38
N ALA A 43 7.11 -25.36 -22.27
CA ALA A 43 6.37 -26.05 -21.20
C ALA A 43 4.98 -26.51 -21.66
N ALA A 44 4.25 -25.67 -22.39
CA ALA A 44 2.95 -26.02 -22.98
C ALA A 44 3.07 -27.20 -23.96
N TRP A 45 4.11 -27.20 -24.80
CA TRP A 45 4.41 -28.28 -25.74
C TRP A 45 4.76 -29.59 -25.01
N LEU A 46 5.60 -29.52 -23.98
CA LEU A 46 5.99 -30.70 -23.20
C LEU A 46 4.79 -31.30 -22.45
N MET A 47 3.91 -30.45 -21.89
CA MET A 47 2.66 -30.91 -21.30
C MET A 47 1.74 -31.59 -22.32
N THR A 48 1.64 -31.02 -23.51
CA THR A 48 0.84 -31.62 -24.60
C THR A 48 1.37 -33.01 -24.97
N ARG A 49 2.69 -33.17 -25.11
CA ARG A 49 3.33 -34.48 -25.34
C ARG A 49 3.11 -35.47 -24.21
N ALA A 50 3.00 -34.98 -22.98
CA ALA A 50 2.69 -35.79 -21.80
C ALA A 50 1.20 -36.14 -21.65
N GLY A 51 0.37 -35.72 -22.62
CA GLY A 51 -1.08 -35.92 -22.60
C GLY A 51 -1.77 -35.04 -21.57
N LEU A 52 -1.26 -33.82 -21.29
CA LEU A 52 -1.84 -32.82 -20.38
C LEU A 52 -2.27 -31.57 -21.16
N SER A 53 -3.01 -30.64 -20.55
CA SER A 53 -3.44 -29.43 -21.25
C SER A 53 -2.25 -28.48 -21.51
N PRO A 54 -2.19 -27.82 -22.68
CA PRO A 54 -1.21 -26.77 -22.93
C PRO A 54 -1.27 -25.65 -21.89
N GLY A 55 -2.48 -25.29 -21.43
CA GLY A 55 -2.71 -24.28 -20.42
C GLY A 55 -2.07 -24.59 -19.07
N LEU A 56 -2.08 -25.87 -18.65
CA LEU A 56 -1.36 -26.30 -17.44
C LEU A 56 0.15 -26.09 -17.58
N GLY A 57 0.71 -26.33 -18.78
CA GLY A 57 2.14 -26.09 -19.04
C GLY A 57 2.51 -24.62 -19.01
N ALA A 58 1.68 -23.76 -19.63
CA ALA A 58 1.85 -22.32 -19.57
C ALA A 58 1.77 -21.78 -18.13
N PHE A 59 0.85 -22.30 -17.32
CA PHE A 59 0.73 -21.94 -15.90
C PHE A 59 1.97 -22.33 -15.10
N LEU A 60 2.43 -23.59 -15.24
CA LEU A 60 3.62 -24.06 -14.55
C LEU A 60 4.85 -23.25 -14.94
N ALA A 61 5.02 -22.92 -16.22
CA ALA A 61 6.08 -22.02 -16.67
C ALA A 61 5.97 -20.65 -16.00
N GLY A 62 4.78 -20.03 -15.99
CA GLY A 62 4.55 -18.75 -15.33
C GLY A 62 4.92 -18.77 -13.84
N VAL A 63 4.53 -19.81 -13.10
CA VAL A 63 4.89 -19.97 -11.68
C VAL A 63 6.41 -20.10 -11.49
N LEU A 64 7.09 -20.87 -12.35
CA LEU A 64 8.54 -21.04 -12.29
C LEU A 64 9.29 -19.74 -12.63
N LEU A 65 8.75 -18.95 -13.56
CA LEU A 65 9.27 -17.65 -13.95
C LEU A 65 9.05 -16.59 -12.85
N ALA A 66 7.90 -16.62 -12.18
CA ALA A 66 7.59 -15.73 -11.06
C ALA A 66 8.49 -15.96 -9.83
N ASP A 67 8.99 -17.19 -9.66
CA ASP A 67 9.95 -17.59 -8.60
C ASP A 67 11.42 -17.33 -9.00
N SER A 68 11.67 -16.62 -10.11
CA SER A 68 13.02 -16.33 -10.60
C SER A 68 13.56 -14.97 -10.13
N GLU A 69 14.88 -14.82 -10.15
CA GLU A 69 15.58 -13.54 -9.87
C GLU A 69 15.21 -12.42 -10.85
N PHE A 70 14.65 -12.78 -12.02
CA PHE A 70 14.28 -11.86 -13.08
C PHE A 70 12.78 -11.58 -13.17
N ARG A 71 12.00 -11.90 -12.12
CA ARG A 71 10.54 -11.73 -12.11
C ARG A 71 10.09 -10.32 -12.51
N HIS A 72 10.81 -9.28 -12.05
CA HIS A 72 10.43 -7.89 -12.29
C HIS A 72 10.68 -7.47 -13.74
N GLU A 73 11.78 -7.94 -14.32
CA GLU A 73 12.08 -7.77 -15.75
C GLU A 73 11.01 -8.48 -16.60
N LEU A 74 10.68 -9.74 -16.25
CA LEU A 74 9.66 -10.53 -16.95
C LEU A 74 8.28 -9.88 -16.88
N GLU A 75 7.92 -9.36 -15.71
CA GLU A 75 6.66 -8.65 -15.50
C GLU A 75 6.61 -7.38 -16.36
N ALA A 76 7.66 -6.57 -16.36
CA ALA A 76 7.74 -5.35 -17.18
C ALA A 76 7.63 -5.64 -18.68
N GLN A 77 8.20 -6.74 -19.17
CA GLN A 77 8.11 -7.12 -20.59
C GLN A 77 6.72 -7.67 -20.98
N ILE A 78 6.00 -8.30 -20.05
CA ILE A 78 4.67 -8.89 -20.32
C ILE A 78 3.54 -7.87 -20.12
N ASP A 79 3.74 -6.87 -19.26
CA ASP A 79 2.71 -5.89 -18.88
C ASP A 79 2.01 -5.23 -20.10
N PRO A 80 2.71 -4.80 -21.17
CA PRO A 80 2.06 -4.23 -22.35
C PRO A 80 1.08 -5.19 -23.04
N PHE A 81 1.34 -6.50 -22.98
CA PHE A 81 0.50 -7.53 -23.60
C PHE A 81 -0.57 -8.07 -22.66
N LYS A 82 -0.36 -7.96 -21.35
CA LYS A 82 -1.23 -8.54 -20.31
C LYS A 82 -2.68 -8.12 -20.49
N GLY A 83 -2.94 -6.82 -20.64
CA GLY A 83 -4.30 -6.31 -20.83
C GLY A 83 -4.97 -6.84 -22.11
N LEU A 84 -4.23 -6.87 -23.22
CA LEU A 84 -4.73 -7.37 -24.51
C LEU A 84 -5.03 -8.88 -24.47
N LEU A 85 -4.09 -9.67 -23.94
CA LEU A 85 -4.23 -11.12 -23.82
C LEU A 85 -5.34 -11.50 -22.83
N LEU A 86 -5.49 -10.74 -21.74
CA LEU A 86 -6.58 -10.94 -20.79
C LEU A 86 -7.95 -10.62 -21.42
N GLY A 87 -8.03 -9.56 -22.22
CA GLY A 87 -9.22 -9.24 -23.01
C GLY A 87 -9.58 -10.35 -24.00
N LEU A 88 -8.58 -10.85 -24.75
CA LEU A 88 -8.75 -11.97 -25.68
C LEU A 88 -9.17 -13.26 -24.95
N PHE A 89 -8.58 -13.55 -23.79
CA PHE A 89 -8.93 -14.69 -22.96
C PHE A 89 -10.39 -14.63 -22.52
N PHE A 90 -10.84 -13.50 -21.96
CA PHE A 90 -12.24 -13.35 -21.54
C PHE A 90 -13.22 -13.39 -22.70
N MET A 91 -12.84 -12.86 -23.87
CA MET A 91 -13.65 -12.98 -25.08
C MET A 91 -13.77 -14.45 -25.52
N ALA A 92 -12.66 -15.20 -25.56
CA ALA A 92 -12.65 -16.61 -25.92
C ALA A 92 -13.46 -17.46 -24.95
N VAL A 93 -13.30 -17.23 -23.64
CA VAL A 93 -14.10 -17.88 -22.60
C VAL A 93 -15.57 -17.55 -22.76
N GLY A 94 -15.92 -16.28 -23.01
CA GLY A 94 -17.30 -15.84 -23.24
C GLY A 94 -17.94 -16.52 -24.44
N MET A 95 -17.21 -16.69 -25.55
CA MET A 95 -17.66 -17.45 -26.72
C MET A 95 -17.85 -18.94 -26.44
N GLY A 96 -17.14 -19.48 -25.45
CA GLY A 96 -17.28 -20.87 -25.00
C GLY A 96 -18.50 -21.13 -24.12
N ILE A 97 -19.25 -20.09 -23.71
CA ILE A 97 -20.47 -20.23 -22.92
C ILE A 97 -21.63 -20.60 -23.84
N ASP A 98 -22.22 -21.78 -23.64
CA ASP A 98 -23.41 -22.24 -24.35
C ASP A 98 -24.67 -21.48 -23.86
N VAL A 99 -24.99 -20.38 -24.55
CA VAL A 99 -26.16 -19.55 -24.25
C VAL A 99 -27.48 -20.31 -24.44
N ALA A 100 -27.54 -21.24 -25.41
CA ALA A 100 -28.74 -22.05 -25.64
C ALA A 100 -29.03 -22.94 -24.42
N ARG A 101 -27.99 -23.48 -23.79
CA ARG A 101 -28.13 -24.24 -22.55
C ARG A 101 -28.55 -23.39 -21.37
N ILE A 102 -28.07 -22.15 -21.29
CA ILE A 102 -28.54 -21.21 -20.26
C ILE A 102 -30.03 -20.92 -20.43
N ALA A 103 -30.49 -20.75 -21.66
CA ALA A 103 -31.90 -20.57 -21.96
C ALA A 103 -32.74 -21.82 -21.71
N ALA A 104 -32.17 -23.03 -21.90
CA ALA A 104 -32.86 -24.29 -21.69
C ALA A 104 -33.00 -24.68 -20.20
N GLU A 105 -32.01 -24.36 -19.36
CA GLU A 105 -31.98 -24.73 -17.94
C GLU A 105 -31.71 -23.55 -16.99
N PRO A 106 -32.43 -22.42 -17.09
CA PRO A 106 -32.08 -21.17 -16.40
C PRO A 106 -32.11 -21.32 -14.87
N LEU A 107 -33.12 -22.01 -14.33
CA LEU A 107 -33.24 -22.23 -12.88
C LEU A 107 -32.10 -23.08 -12.33
N ARG A 108 -31.67 -24.11 -13.08
CA ARG A 108 -30.62 -25.01 -12.63
C ARG A 108 -29.27 -24.28 -12.57
N ILE A 109 -28.96 -23.51 -13.60
CA ILE A 109 -27.73 -22.71 -13.63
C ILE A 109 -27.76 -21.61 -12.57
N ALA A 110 -28.89 -20.90 -12.41
CA ALA A 110 -29.04 -19.90 -11.36
C ALA A 110 -28.83 -20.51 -9.95
N ALA A 111 -29.37 -21.70 -9.69
CA ALA A 111 -29.16 -22.42 -8.44
C ALA A 111 -27.68 -22.82 -8.25
N MET A 112 -26.99 -23.26 -9.31
CA MET A 112 -25.55 -23.57 -9.25
C MET A 112 -24.71 -22.32 -8.94
N VAL A 113 -25.00 -21.19 -9.58
CA VAL A 113 -24.32 -19.90 -9.34
C VAL A 113 -24.56 -19.45 -7.91
N ALA A 114 -25.82 -19.39 -7.47
CA ALA A 114 -26.18 -18.98 -6.12
C ALA A 114 -25.56 -19.91 -5.06
N GLY A 115 -25.61 -21.23 -5.29
CA GLY A 115 -25.01 -22.23 -4.41
C GLY A 115 -23.50 -22.06 -4.28
N MET A 116 -22.78 -21.91 -5.41
CA MET A 116 -21.33 -21.68 -5.41
C MET A 116 -20.97 -20.41 -4.63
N LEU A 117 -21.65 -19.30 -4.93
CA LEU A 117 -21.41 -18.02 -4.28
C LEU A 117 -21.72 -18.09 -2.77
N ALA A 118 -22.83 -18.70 -2.38
CA ALA A 118 -23.23 -18.84 -0.98
C ALA A 118 -22.24 -19.69 -0.19
N ILE A 119 -21.82 -20.85 -0.73
CA ILE A 119 -20.85 -21.74 -0.08
C ILE A 119 -19.51 -21.01 0.11
N LYS A 120 -18.97 -20.40 -0.95
CA LYS A 120 -17.71 -19.66 -0.86
C LYS A 120 -17.81 -18.45 0.07
N ALA A 121 -18.89 -17.67 -0.02
CA ALA A 121 -19.09 -16.51 0.85
C ALA A 121 -19.15 -16.92 2.33
N LEU A 122 -19.89 -17.99 2.65
CA LEU A 122 -19.97 -18.53 4.01
C LEU A 122 -18.58 -18.96 4.52
N LEU A 123 -17.83 -19.70 3.69
CA LEU A 123 -16.50 -20.18 4.05
C LEU A 123 -15.53 -19.01 4.26
N LEU A 124 -15.54 -18.01 3.37
CA LEU A 124 -14.69 -16.83 3.45
C LEU A 124 -15.03 -15.96 4.67
N VAL A 125 -16.32 -15.77 4.97
CA VAL A 125 -16.75 -15.07 6.19
C VAL A 125 -16.30 -15.83 7.43
N LEU A 126 -16.46 -17.16 7.46
CA LEU A 126 -16.06 -17.97 8.61
C LEU A 126 -14.54 -17.90 8.85
N VAL A 127 -13.74 -18.09 7.80
CA VAL A 127 -12.27 -17.99 7.86
C VAL A 127 -11.84 -16.58 8.26
N GLY A 128 -12.40 -15.56 7.62
CA GLY A 128 -12.12 -14.15 7.94
C GLY A 128 -12.41 -13.83 9.41
N ARG A 129 -13.53 -14.33 9.94
CA ARG A 129 -13.90 -14.10 11.34
C ARG A 129 -13.09 -14.91 12.35
N ARG A 130 -12.88 -16.19 12.10
CA ARG A 130 -12.27 -17.11 13.08
C ARG A 130 -10.75 -17.03 13.07
N VAL A 131 -10.16 -16.96 11.87
CA VAL A 131 -8.69 -16.96 11.70
C VAL A 131 -8.20 -15.53 11.55
N GLY A 132 -8.81 -14.76 10.64
CA GLY A 132 -8.41 -13.37 10.36
C GLY A 132 -8.84 -12.35 11.41
N ARG A 133 -9.66 -12.75 12.39
CA ARG A 133 -10.28 -11.87 13.42
C ARG A 133 -10.98 -10.64 12.82
N LEU A 134 -11.44 -10.74 11.57
CA LEU A 134 -12.16 -9.67 10.89
C LEU A 134 -13.54 -9.47 11.50
N SER A 135 -14.00 -8.23 11.53
CA SER A 135 -15.39 -7.93 11.83
C SER A 135 -16.30 -8.49 10.73
N LEU A 136 -17.61 -8.65 10.98
CA LEU A 136 -18.56 -9.07 9.94
C LEU A 136 -18.58 -8.04 8.79
N ARG A 137 -18.28 -6.78 9.12
CA ARG A 137 -18.22 -5.65 8.20
C ARG A 137 -17.05 -5.76 7.24
N ASP A 138 -15.91 -6.29 7.67
CA ASP A 138 -14.72 -6.43 6.81
C ASP A 138 -14.71 -7.79 6.10
N ALA A 139 -15.29 -8.82 6.73
CA ALA A 139 -15.41 -10.16 6.16
C ALA A 139 -16.38 -10.24 4.98
N PHE A 140 -17.42 -9.39 4.93
CA PHE A 140 -18.41 -9.41 3.85
C PHE A 140 -17.88 -8.86 2.52
N PRO A 141 -17.20 -7.69 2.46
CA PRO A 141 -16.50 -7.23 1.25
C PRO A 141 -15.44 -8.23 0.78
N LEU A 142 -14.68 -8.83 1.70
CA LEU A 142 -13.73 -9.90 1.38
C LEU A 142 -14.42 -11.07 0.66
N ALA A 143 -15.54 -11.55 1.21
CA ALA A 143 -16.34 -12.60 0.61
C ALA A 143 -16.92 -12.20 -0.76
N ALA A 144 -17.41 -10.96 -0.91
CA ALA A 144 -17.97 -10.47 -2.16
C ALA A 144 -16.94 -10.44 -3.31
N VAL A 145 -15.68 -10.12 -3.00
CA VAL A 145 -14.58 -10.09 -3.99
C VAL A 145 -14.10 -11.51 -4.33
N LEU A 146 -13.90 -12.36 -3.31
CA LEU A 146 -13.23 -13.66 -3.48
C LEU A 146 -14.19 -14.84 -3.73
N ALA A 147 -15.50 -14.68 -3.54
CA ALA A 147 -16.46 -15.78 -3.78
C ALA A 147 -16.66 -16.11 -5.26
N LEU A 148 -16.18 -15.26 -6.18
CA LEU A 148 -16.34 -15.43 -7.62
C LEU A 148 -15.67 -16.71 -8.13
N GLY A 149 -16.16 -17.20 -9.27
CA GLY A 149 -15.48 -18.24 -10.03
C GLY A 149 -14.12 -17.76 -10.54
N GLY A 150 -13.13 -18.64 -10.53
CA GLY A 150 -11.79 -18.34 -11.06
C GLY A 150 -11.64 -18.83 -12.51
N GLU A 151 -10.85 -18.12 -13.30
CA GLU A 151 -10.52 -18.47 -14.69
C GLU A 151 -9.88 -19.86 -14.85
N PHE A 152 -9.18 -20.32 -13.82
CA PHE A 152 -8.58 -21.65 -13.81
C PHE A 152 -9.61 -22.79 -13.91
N ALA A 153 -10.85 -22.54 -13.51
CA ALA A 153 -11.90 -23.54 -13.56
C ALA A 153 -12.16 -24.01 -15.01
N PHE A 154 -12.07 -23.11 -16.00
CA PHE A 154 -12.27 -23.46 -17.41
C PHE A 154 -11.23 -24.47 -17.90
N VAL A 155 -9.97 -24.31 -17.49
CA VAL A 155 -8.89 -25.24 -17.82
C VAL A 155 -9.15 -26.60 -17.17
N VAL A 156 -9.53 -26.62 -15.89
CA VAL A 156 -9.82 -27.86 -15.15
C VAL A 156 -11.02 -28.61 -15.74
N PHE A 157 -12.12 -27.92 -16.06
CA PHE A 157 -13.32 -28.57 -16.61
C PHE A 157 -13.10 -29.10 -18.02
N SER A 158 -12.38 -28.35 -18.85
CA SER A 158 -12.01 -28.79 -20.20
C SER A 158 -11.12 -30.03 -20.14
N GLU A 159 -10.18 -30.07 -19.20
CA GLU A 159 -9.33 -31.21 -18.97
C GLU A 159 -10.11 -32.42 -18.47
N ALA A 160 -10.97 -32.23 -17.46
CA ALA A 160 -11.82 -33.29 -16.93
C ALA A 160 -12.76 -33.89 -17.99
N ALA A 161 -13.31 -33.05 -18.87
CA ALA A 161 -14.12 -33.51 -20.00
C ALA A 161 -13.27 -34.28 -21.03
N ARG A 162 -12.05 -33.82 -21.32
CA ARG A 162 -11.13 -34.47 -22.26
C ARG A 162 -10.78 -35.90 -21.84
N VAL A 163 -10.58 -36.13 -20.54
CA VAL A 163 -10.29 -37.48 -20.00
C VAL A 163 -11.56 -38.29 -19.68
N GLY A 164 -12.75 -37.76 -19.97
CA GLY A 164 -14.03 -38.45 -19.77
C GLY A 164 -14.52 -38.52 -18.32
N LEU A 165 -13.96 -37.72 -17.40
CA LEU A 165 -14.43 -37.65 -16.00
C LEU A 165 -15.75 -36.89 -15.87
N VAL A 166 -16.03 -35.99 -16.81
CA VAL A 166 -17.22 -35.14 -16.83
C VAL A 166 -17.80 -35.17 -18.24
N ASP A 167 -19.11 -35.35 -18.36
CA ASP A 167 -19.80 -35.30 -19.65
C ASP A 167 -19.90 -33.86 -20.18
N GLY A 168 -20.11 -33.70 -21.49
CA GLY A 168 -20.18 -32.38 -22.12
C GLY A 168 -21.27 -31.50 -21.49
N VAL A 169 -22.40 -32.10 -21.11
CA VAL A 169 -23.51 -31.39 -20.47
C VAL A 169 -23.10 -30.81 -19.12
N THR A 170 -22.44 -31.59 -18.27
CA THR A 170 -21.98 -31.10 -16.96
C THR A 170 -20.85 -30.08 -17.12
N ARG A 171 -19.93 -30.29 -18.06
CA ARG A 171 -18.90 -29.30 -18.41
C ARG A 171 -19.55 -27.95 -18.75
N ASP A 172 -20.54 -27.94 -19.64
CA ASP A 172 -21.19 -26.71 -20.10
C ASP A 172 -21.93 -26.00 -18.96
N ARG A 173 -22.60 -26.77 -18.08
CA ARG A 173 -23.23 -26.21 -16.87
C ARG A 173 -22.20 -25.57 -15.94
N LEU A 174 -21.04 -26.21 -15.73
CA LEU A 174 -19.96 -25.70 -14.87
C LEU A 174 -19.30 -24.45 -15.46
N VAL A 175 -19.01 -24.46 -16.77
CA VAL A 175 -18.48 -23.32 -17.51
C VAL A 175 -19.45 -22.13 -17.45
N ALA A 176 -20.74 -22.36 -17.71
CA ALA A 176 -21.77 -21.33 -17.60
C ALA A 176 -21.86 -20.77 -16.17
N THR A 177 -21.82 -21.63 -15.15
CA THR A 177 -21.88 -21.22 -13.73
C THR A 177 -20.72 -20.29 -13.37
N VAL A 178 -19.49 -20.66 -13.74
CA VAL A 178 -18.30 -19.82 -13.47
C VAL A 178 -18.37 -18.52 -14.28
N GLY A 179 -18.67 -18.59 -15.58
CA GLY A 179 -18.77 -17.41 -16.45
C GLY A 179 -19.82 -16.40 -15.98
N LEU A 180 -21.03 -16.87 -15.65
CA LEU A 180 -22.10 -16.03 -15.09
C LEU A 180 -21.71 -15.41 -13.75
N SER A 181 -21.01 -16.16 -12.88
CA SER A 181 -20.54 -15.60 -11.62
C SER A 181 -19.57 -14.43 -11.83
N MET A 182 -18.67 -14.53 -12.81
CA MET A 182 -17.72 -13.47 -13.15
C MET A 182 -18.42 -12.27 -13.79
N ALA A 183 -19.43 -12.50 -14.64
CA ALA A 183 -20.26 -11.45 -15.19
C ALA A 183 -21.07 -10.70 -14.11
N LEU A 184 -21.43 -11.37 -13.02
CA LEU A 184 -22.12 -10.78 -11.86
C LEU A 184 -21.18 -10.00 -10.91
N ALA A 185 -19.86 -10.07 -11.11
CA ALA A 185 -18.87 -9.41 -10.26
C ALA A 185 -19.15 -7.91 -10.02
N PRO A 186 -19.32 -7.05 -11.04
CA PRO A 186 -19.58 -5.63 -10.82
C PRO A 186 -20.87 -5.38 -10.01
N LEU A 187 -21.91 -6.19 -10.24
CA LEU A 187 -23.16 -6.09 -9.48
C LEU A 187 -22.97 -6.49 -8.01
N LEU A 188 -22.25 -7.59 -7.76
CA LEU A 188 -21.94 -8.06 -6.41
C LEU A 188 -21.09 -7.04 -5.64
N LEU A 189 -20.09 -6.44 -6.29
CA LEU A 189 -19.27 -5.38 -5.71
C LEU A 189 -20.10 -4.12 -5.41
N TRP A 190 -20.99 -3.72 -6.32
CA TRP A 190 -21.90 -2.60 -6.09
C TRP A 190 -22.83 -2.85 -4.89
N VAL A 191 -23.43 -4.06 -4.80
CA VAL A 191 -24.25 -4.45 -3.66
C VAL A 191 -23.42 -4.46 -2.37
N ALA A 192 -22.21 -5.03 -2.40
CA ALA A 192 -21.32 -5.07 -1.25
C ALA A 192 -20.93 -3.67 -0.77
N ALA A 193 -20.62 -2.74 -1.67
CA ALA A 193 -20.34 -1.34 -1.36
C ALA A 193 -21.56 -0.61 -0.77
N ARG A 194 -22.77 -0.91 -1.27
CA ARG A 194 -24.01 -0.34 -0.73
C ARG A 194 -24.39 -0.92 0.63
N LEU A 195 -24.12 -2.20 0.86
CA LEU A 195 -24.39 -2.85 2.13
C LEU A 195 -23.35 -2.47 3.19
N SER A 196 -22.07 -2.36 2.81
CA SER A 196 -21.01 -1.89 3.70
C SER A 196 -21.20 -0.42 4.10
N SER A 197 -21.71 0.42 3.20
CA SER A 197 -22.08 1.82 3.53
C SER A 197 -23.33 1.93 4.40
N ARG A 198 -24.28 0.99 4.31
CA ARG A 198 -25.44 0.91 5.23
C ARG A 198 -25.08 0.39 6.63
N VAL A 199 -24.11 -0.51 6.73
CA VAL A 199 -23.57 -1.00 8.01
C VAL A 199 -22.49 -0.05 8.59
N ALA A 200 -21.94 0.85 7.75
CA ALA A 200 -21.06 1.94 8.17
C ALA A 200 -21.79 3.07 8.91
N ALA A 201 -23.12 3.05 8.96
CA ALA A 201 -23.87 3.99 9.79
C ALA A 201 -23.88 3.50 11.26
N ARG A 202 -22.75 3.65 11.97
CA ARG A 202 -22.94 4.36 13.25
C ARG A 202 -23.55 5.70 12.81
N PRO A 203 -24.72 6.12 13.33
CA PRO A 203 -25.16 7.48 13.06
C PRO A 203 -23.97 8.39 13.35
N PRO A 204 -23.66 9.39 12.50
CA PRO A 204 -22.58 10.32 12.80
C PRO A 204 -22.82 10.76 14.24
N ARG A 205 -21.93 10.34 15.15
CA ARG A 205 -22.01 10.81 16.52
C ARG A 205 -21.96 12.31 16.36
N ALA A 206 -23.00 13.00 16.83
CA ALA A 206 -23.00 14.45 16.76
C ALA A 206 -21.67 14.92 17.34
N TYR A 207 -20.96 15.79 16.62
CA TYR A 207 -19.73 16.35 17.13
C TYR A 207 -20.00 16.91 18.51
N ASP A 208 -19.03 16.72 19.40
CA ASP A 208 -19.21 17.22 20.75
C ASP A 208 -19.38 18.74 20.68
N ALA A 209 -20.28 19.29 21.49
CA ALA A 209 -20.32 20.73 21.70
C ALA A 209 -19.01 21.13 22.39
N ILE A 210 -18.19 21.91 21.71
CA ILE A 210 -16.93 22.40 22.25
C ILE A 210 -17.22 23.70 23.00
N PRO A 211 -16.95 23.80 24.32
CA PRO A 211 -17.10 25.05 25.04
C PRO A 211 -16.05 26.05 24.54
N ASP A 212 -16.50 27.28 24.23
CA ASP A 212 -15.62 28.38 23.83
C ASP A 212 -14.87 28.93 25.05
N ASN A 213 -13.82 28.21 25.44
CA ASN A 213 -12.94 28.58 26.55
C ASN A 213 -11.79 29.49 26.09
N GLN A 214 -11.88 30.08 24.89
CA GLN A 214 -10.83 30.89 24.27
C GLN A 214 -9.42 30.27 24.38
N PRO A 215 -9.20 29.07 23.81
CA PRO A 215 -7.92 28.39 23.96
C PRO A 215 -6.79 29.18 23.32
N GLN A 216 -5.62 29.20 23.96
CA GLN A 216 -4.43 29.80 23.34
C GLN A 216 -3.84 28.88 22.27
N VAL A 217 -4.07 27.56 22.39
CA VAL A 217 -3.57 26.53 21.47
C VAL A 217 -4.68 25.59 21.03
N LEU A 218 -4.78 25.34 19.74
CA LEU A 218 -5.66 24.31 19.17
C LEU A 218 -4.83 23.16 18.61
N ILE A 219 -5.14 21.94 19.03
CA ILE A 219 -4.49 20.72 18.56
C ILE A 219 -5.47 19.94 17.68
N ALA A 220 -5.13 19.76 16.41
CA ALA A 220 -5.87 18.92 15.46
C ALA A 220 -5.20 17.55 15.39
N GLY A 221 -5.79 16.53 16.01
CA GLY A 221 -5.24 15.19 16.19
C GLY A 221 -4.70 14.97 17.60
N PHE A 222 -5.20 13.96 18.29
CA PHE A 222 -4.81 13.58 19.66
C PHE A 222 -4.24 12.16 19.72
N GLY A 223 -3.48 11.79 18.68
CA GLY A 223 -2.63 10.60 18.66
C GLY A 223 -1.35 10.76 19.49
N ARG A 224 -0.35 9.92 19.20
CA ARG A 224 0.94 9.88 19.94
C ARG A 224 1.64 11.24 19.99
N PHE A 225 1.73 11.92 18.84
CA PHE A 225 2.37 13.24 18.75
C PHE A 225 1.57 14.32 19.49
N GLY A 226 0.27 14.42 19.21
CA GLY A 226 -0.62 15.40 19.83
C GLY A 226 -0.71 15.26 21.36
N GLN A 227 -0.71 14.03 21.88
CA GLN A 227 -0.71 13.75 23.32
C GLN A 227 0.56 14.27 24.02
N VAL A 228 1.74 14.12 23.41
CA VAL A 228 2.98 14.64 23.99
C VAL A 228 2.96 16.16 24.05
N VAL A 229 2.54 16.83 22.96
CA VAL A 229 2.39 18.29 22.94
C VAL A 229 1.37 18.75 23.99
N ALA A 230 0.21 18.12 24.05
CA ALA A 230 -0.84 18.43 25.02
C ALA A 230 -0.36 18.28 26.47
N ARG A 231 0.41 17.23 26.78
CA ARG A 231 0.98 17.03 28.13
C ARG A 231 1.98 18.13 28.50
N LEU A 232 2.80 18.60 27.56
CA LEU A 232 3.72 19.71 27.78
C LEU A 232 2.95 21.02 28.07
N LEU A 233 1.89 21.29 27.32
CA LEU A 233 1.03 22.46 27.55
C LEU A 233 0.30 22.37 28.89
N ALA A 234 -0.25 21.20 29.23
CA ALA A 234 -0.91 20.95 30.51
C ALA A 234 0.04 21.15 31.69
N ALA A 235 1.30 20.69 31.59
CA ALA A 235 2.31 20.88 32.63
C ALA A 235 2.61 22.36 32.90
N GLN A 236 2.51 23.21 31.88
CA GLN A 236 2.65 24.67 31.99
C GLN A 236 1.33 25.40 32.27
N ARG A 237 0.23 24.67 32.52
CA ARG A 237 -1.12 25.21 32.72
C ARG A 237 -1.60 26.10 31.58
N LEU A 238 -1.14 25.83 30.36
CA LEU A 238 -1.58 26.54 29.16
C LEU A 238 -2.89 25.92 28.65
N PRO A 239 -3.96 26.73 28.48
CA PRO A 239 -5.25 26.23 28.02
C PRO A 239 -5.16 25.84 26.54
N PHE A 240 -5.59 24.62 26.24
CA PHE A 240 -5.67 24.11 24.88
C PHE A 240 -6.98 23.34 24.65
N ILE A 241 -7.38 23.25 23.38
CA ILE A 241 -8.46 22.38 22.93
C ILE A 241 -7.88 21.39 21.92
N ALA A 242 -8.21 20.11 22.09
CA ALA A 242 -7.83 19.05 21.17
C ALA A 242 -9.04 18.52 20.42
N ILE A 243 -8.95 18.44 19.10
CA ILE A 243 -9.98 17.88 18.21
C ILE A 243 -9.42 16.61 17.61
N GLU A 244 -10.12 15.49 17.78
CA GLU A 244 -9.71 14.17 17.29
C GLU A 244 -10.78 13.56 16.37
N PRO A 245 -10.44 13.21 15.11
CA PRO A 245 -11.36 12.56 14.17
C PRO A 245 -11.81 11.15 14.56
N SER A 246 -11.13 10.46 15.47
CA SER A 246 -11.49 9.12 15.94
C SER A 246 -12.28 9.15 17.24
N ALA A 247 -13.58 8.83 17.17
CA ALA A 247 -14.46 8.76 18.34
C ALA A 247 -13.95 7.74 19.38
N ASP A 248 -13.44 6.60 18.91
CA ASP A 248 -12.93 5.55 19.79
C ASP A 248 -11.67 6.04 20.56
N GLN A 249 -10.82 6.86 19.92
CA GLN A 249 -9.66 7.47 20.60
C GLN A 249 -10.09 8.55 21.60
N VAL A 250 -11.08 9.37 21.26
CA VAL A 250 -11.65 10.37 22.18
C VAL A 250 -12.18 9.70 23.44
N ASP A 251 -13.00 8.65 23.30
CA ASP A 251 -13.59 7.94 24.43
C ASP A 251 -12.51 7.28 25.31
N PHE A 252 -11.46 6.72 24.71
CA PHE A 252 -10.33 6.16 25.45
C PHE A 252 -9.59 7.24 26.25
N VAL A 253 -9.26 8.35 25.61
CA VAL A 253 -8.43 9.41 26.20
C VAL A 253 -9.19 10.23 27.25
N ARG A 254 -10.49 10.45 27.07
CA ARG A 254 -11.34 11.17 28.04
C ARG A 254 -11.41 10.49 29.40
N ARG A 255 -11.26 9.16 29.44
CA ARG A 255 -11.18 8.41 30.71
C ARG A 255 -10.01 8.85 31.59
N PHE A 256 -9.02 9.53 31.01
CA PHE A 256 -7.85 10.08 31.70
C PHE A 256 -7.95 11.60 31.95
N GLY A 257 -9.12 12.21 31.75
CA GLY A 257 -9.40 13.60 32.12
C GLY A 257 -8.93 14.68 31.13
N ASN A 258 -8.56 14.32 29.90
CA ASN A 258 -8.08 15.30 28.90
C ASN A 258 -9.23 16.00 28.16
N PRO A 259 -9.12 17.32 27.87
CA PRO A 259 -10.13 18.10 27.13
C PRO A 259 -10.03 17.85 25.61
N VAL A 260 -10.38 16.63 25.20
CA VAL A 260 -10.41 16.19 23.78
C VAL A 260 -11.85 16.12 23.29
N TYR A 261 -12.10 16.53 22.06
CA TYR A 261 -13.43 16.58 21.44
C TYR A 261 -13.44 15.82 20.12
N TYR A 262 -14.51 15.08 19.89
CA TYR A 262 -14.70 14.34 18.65
C TYR A 262 -15.12 15.30 17.52
N GLY A 263 -14.30 15.36 16.46
CA GLY A 263 -14.68 16.03 15.23
C GLY A 263 -13.60 16.10 14.15
N ASP A 264 -13.99 16.59 12.97
CA ASP A 264 -13.09 16.79 11.84
C ASP A 264 -12.48 18.21 11.88
N PRO A 265 -11.18 18.36 12.19
CA PRO A 265 -10.53 19.66 12.31
C PRO A 265 -10.37 20.38 10.95
N SER A 266 -10.65 19.73 9.82
CA SER A 266 -10.68 20.39 8.52
C SER A 266 -11.96 21.19 8.27
N ARG A 267 -12.98 21.04 9.13
CA ARG A 267 -14.24 21.78 9.05
C ARG A 267 -14.15 23.15 9.71
N SER A 268 -14.53 24.19 8.95
CA SER A 268 -14.47 25.59 9.39
C SER A 268 -15.43 25.91 10.53
N ASP A 269 -16.62 25.32 10.54
CA ASP A 269 -17.63 25.51 11.57
C ASP A 269 -17.19 24.88 12.91
N LEU A 270 -16.59 23.70 12.87
CA LEU A 270 -16.03 23.06 14.05
C LEU A 270 -14.87 23.88 14.64
N LEU A 271 -13.92 24.33 13.80
CA LEU A 271 -12.82 25.20 14.26
C LEU A 271 -13.36 26.47 14.93
N ARG A 272 -14.38 27.12 14.34
CA ARG A 272 -14.99 28.31 14.92
C ARG A 272 -15.64 28.01 16.27
N SER A 273 -16.41 26.92 16.37
CA SER A 273 -17.02 26.48 17.64
C SER A 273 -15.98 26.12 18.71
N ALA A 274 -14.79 25.70 18.31
CA ALA A 274 -13.67 25.42 19.19
C ALA A 274 -12.92 26.68 19.66
N GLY A 275 -13.44 27.88 19.38
CA GLY A 275 -12.79 29.14 19.75
C GLY A 275 -11.50 29.42 18.98
N ALA A 276 -11.34 28.86 17.77
CA ALA A 276 -10.11 29.00 16.97
C ALA A 276 -9.76 30.46 16.63
N GLU A 277 -10.73 31.38 16.68
CA GLU A 277 -10.48 32.83 16.52
C GLU A 277 -9.56 33.41 17.62
N SER A 278 -9.58 32.82 18.82
CA SER A 278 -8.72 33.22 19.95
C SER A 278 -7.37 32.48 19.99
N ALA A 279 -7.23 31.40 19.21
CA ALA A 279 -6.05 30.57 19.21
C ALA A 279 -4.87 31.26 18.52
N LYS A 280 -3.75 31.38 19.24
CA LYS A 280 -2.52 31.97 18.72
C LYS A 280 -1.68 30.94 17.97
N VAL A 281 -1.78 29.68 18.39
CA VAL A 281 -0.98 28.57 17.87
C VAL A 281 -1.88 27.40 17.51
N PHE A 282 -1.68 26.85 16.32
CA PHE A 282 -2.28 25.62 15.84
C PHE A 282 -1.23 24.53 15.73
N VAL A 283 -1.56 23.35 16.24
CA VAL A 283 -0.73 22.15 16.13
C VAL A 283 -1.52 21.10 15.36
N ILE A 284 -1.04 20.72 14.17
CA ILE A 284 -1.64 19.68 13.35
C ILE A 284 -0.85 18.39 13.57
N ALA A 285 -1.47 17.44 14.24
CA ALA A 285 -0.89 16.16 14.66
C ALA A 285 -1.74 14.98 14.14
N LEU A 286 -2.25 15.09 12.91
CA LEU A 286 -3.04 14.07 12.24
C LEU A 286 -2.12 13.03 11.56
N GLU A 287 -2.46 11.75 11.69
CA GLU A 287 -1.68 10.67 11.05
C GLU A 287 -1.93 10.59 9.54
N ASP A 288 -3.13 10.95 9.08
CA ASP A 288 -3.50 10.98 7.65
C ASP A 288 -2.92 12.22 6.96
N VAL A 289 -2.11 12.01 5.92
CA VAL A 289 -1.39 13.07 5.19
C VAL A 289 -2.37 14.03 4.53
N GLU A 290 -3.40 13.51 3.87
CA GLU A 290 -4.37 14.36 3.18
C GLU A 290 -5.20 15.20 4.16
N ALA A 291 -5.65 14.61 5.27
CA ALA A 291 -6.38 15.32 6.31
C ALA A 291 -5.51 16.39 6.98
N SER A 292 -4.22 16.11 7.21
CA SER A 292 -3.24 17.09 7.68
C SER A 292 -3.16 18.31 6.75
N VAL A 293 -2.94 18.07 5.45
CA VAL A 293 -2.84 19.12 4.43
C VAL A 293 -4.18 19.88 4.26
N ARG A 294 -5.33 19.19 4.28
CA ARG A 294 -6.67 19.84 4.23
C ARG A 294 -6.90 20.74 5.44
N THR A 295 -6.52 20.28 6.63
CA THR A 295 -6.62 21.05 7.87
C THR A 295 -5.70 22.27 7.83
N ALA A 296 -4.44 22.09 7.43
CA ALA A 296 -3.47 23.17 7.25
C ALA A 296 -3.98 24.26 6.30
N ARG A 297 -4.53 23.86 5.14
CA ARG A 297 -5.11 24.78 4.17
C ARG A 297 -6.29 25.55 4.74
N THR A 298 -7.16 24.88 5.49
CA THR A 298 -8.33 25.51 6.12
C THR A 298 -7.91 26.51 7.19
N VAL A 299 -6.98 26.13 8.09
CA VAL A 299 -6.44 27.02 9.12
C VAL A 299 -5.75 28.23 8.50
N ARG A 300 -4.89 28.03 7.48
CA ARG A 300 -4.20 29.14 6.81
C ARG A 300 -5.16 30.10 6.12
N ARG A 301 -6.24 29.59 5.53
CA ARG A 301 -7.28 30.40 4.88
C ARG A 301 -8.09 31.23 5.88
N LEU A 302 -8.48 30.64 7.01
CA LEU A 302 -9.36 31.29 7.99
C LEU A 302 -8.59 32.16 9.00
N TYR A 303 -7.38 31.75 9.36
CA TYR A 303 -6.55 32.35 10.39
C TYR A 303 -5.14 32.62 9.84
N PRO A 304 -4.98 33.53 8.86
CA PRO A 304 -3.71 33.74 8.17
C PRO A 304 -2.58 34.18 9.11
N GLN A 305 -2.91 34.89 10.19
CA GLN A 305 -1.96 35.39 11.21
C GLN A 305 -1.53 34.33 12.23
N ALA A 306 -2.21 33.17 12.29
CA ALA A 306 -1.92 32.19 13.30
C ALA A 306 -0.61 31.43 13.02
N ARG A 307 0.11 31.09 14.09
CA ARG A 307 1.30 30.24 13.97
C ARG A 307 0.85 28.79 13.87
N VAL A 308 1.27 28.10 12.81
CA VAL A 308 0.87 26.70 12.55
C VAL A 308 2.10 25.82 12.55
N TYR A 309 2.09 24.80 13.40
CA TYR A 309 3.04 23.69 13.41
C TYR A 309 2.32 22.43 12.95
N ALA A 310 2.93 21.65 12.06
CA ALA A 310 2.33 20.41 11.58
C ALA A 310 3.33 19.26 11.61
N SER A 311 2.91 18.11 12.13
CA SER A 311 3.65 16.87 12.06
C SER A 311 3.69 16.40 10.61
N ALA A 312 4.90 16.21 10.08
CA ALA A 312 5.14 15.68 8.76
C ALA A 312 5.69 14.25 8.87
N ARG A 313 5.12 13.33 8.09
CA ARG A 313 5.54 11.93 8.06
C ARG A 313 6.91 11.77 7.41
N ASP A 314 7.13 12.50 6.33
CA ASP A 314 8.31 12.40 5.46
C ASP A 314 8.60 13.76 4.78
N ARG A 315 9.59 13.79 3.87
CA ARG A 315 9.97 15.00 3.13
C ARG A 315 8.87 15.48 2.17
N PRO A 316 8.23 14.63 1.33
CA PRO A 316 7.11 15.06 0.50
C PRO A 316 5.96 15.70 1.27
N HIS A 317 5.57 15.10 2.41
CA HIS A 317 4.56 15.69 3.27
C HIS A 317 5.02 17.03 3.87
N ALA A 318 6.29 17.13 4.30
CA ALA A 318 6.85 18.38 4.78
C ALA A 318 6.80 19.49 3.72
N TRP A 319 7.14 19.18 2.46
CA TRP A 319 7.05 20.12 1.34
C TRP A 319 5.61 20.60 1.12
N ALA A 320 4.64 19.69 1.06
CA ALA A 320 3.22 20.06 0.90
C ALA A 320 2.71 20.98 2.02
N LEU A 321 3.23 20.83 3.25
CA LEU A 321 2.90 21.73 4.37
C LEU A 321 3.63 23.07 4.26
N MET A 322 4.89 23.07 3.81
CA MET A 322 5.68 24.27 3.57
C MET A 322 5.06 25.16 2.49
N GLU A 323 4.46 24.59 1.43
CA GLU A 323 3.71 25.34 0.41
C GLU A 323 2.56 26.16 1.01
N LEU A 324 1.97 25.69 2.10
CA LEU A 324 0.89 26.36 2.82
C LEU A 324 1.40 27.37 3.87
N GLY A 325 2.72 27.62 3.89
CA GLY A 325 3.39 28.46 4.88
C GLY A 325 3.30 27.89 6.30
N VAL A 326 3.15 26.56 6.44
CA VAL A 326 3.08 25.88 7.74
C VAL A 326 4.47 25.41 8.16
N HIS A 327 4.78 25.50 9.45
CA HIS A 327 6.04 25.00 9.98
C HIS A 327 5.98 23.47 10.14
N ALA A 328 6.46 22.75 9.14
CA ALA A 328 6.52 21.29 9.14
C ALA A 328 7.59 20.78 10.12
N VAL A 329 7.22 19.81 10.97
CA VAL A 329 8.10 19.10 11.90
C VAL A 329 8.08 17.63 11.52
N ARG A 330 9.19 17.09 11.00
CA ARG A 330 9.30 15.67 10.65
C ARG A 330 9.25 14.81 11.91
N GLU A 331 8.24 13.93 12.00
CA GLU A 331 7.83 13.30 13.26
C GLU A 331 8.90 12.39 13.89
N LEU A 332 9.74 11.76 13.05
CA LEU A 332 10.81 10.85 13.51
C LEU A 332 12.20 11.50 13.60
N LEU A 333 12.41 12.68 12.99
CA LEU A 333 13.75 13.26 12.84
C LEU A 333 14.46 13.40 14.19
N HIS A 334 13.82 14.03 15.17
CA HIS A 334 14.44 14.28 16.47
C HIS A 334 14.73 12.99 17.25
N SER A 335 13.84 12.00 17.19
CA SER A 335 14.03 10.70 17.83
C SER A 335 15.18 9.92 17.20
N SER A 336 15.32 10.00 15.87
CA SER A 336 16.43 9.40 15.14
C SER A 336 17.76 10.06 15.49
N LEU A 337 17.81 11.40 15.59
CA LEU A 337 19.02 12.13 16.01
C LEU A 337 19.43 11.80 17.44
N TYR A 338 18.47 11.76 18.37
CA TYR A 338 18.73 11.33 19.75
C TYR A 338 19.26 9.89 19.81
N THR A 339 18.73 8.99 18.98
CA THR A 339 19.24 7.61 18.91
C THR A 339 20.67 7.58 18.35
N GLY A 340 20.96 8.38 17.32
CA GLY A 340 22.31 8.54 16.78
C GLY A 340 23.31 9.08 17.81
N GLU A 341 22.91 10.06 18.61
CA GLU A 341 23.69 10.58 19.75
C GLU A 341 24.10 9.45 20.71
N ARG A 342 23.15 8.60 21.09
CA ARG A 342 23.41 7.46 22.00
C ARG A 342 24.35 6.44 21.39
N VAL A 343 24.17 6.11 20.11
CA VAL A 343 25.04 5.18 19.39
C VAL A 343 26.48 5.71 19.33
N LEU A 344 26.69 6.99 19.01
CA LEU A 344 28.03 7.58 18.97
C LEU A 344 28.68 7.60 20.36
N ALA A 345 27.93 7.95 21.40
CA ALA A 345 28.42 7.93 22.78
C ALA A 345 28.83 6.52 23.21
N ASP A 346 28.03 5.50 22.91
CA ASP A 346 28.34 4.09 23.23
C ASP A 346 29.53 3.55 22.44
N LEU A 347 29.83 4.12 21.28
CA LEU A 347 31.03 3.84 20.48
C LEU A 347 32.29 4.58 20.98
N GLY A 348 32.19 5.34 22.06
CA GLY A 348 33.33 5.97 22.74
C GLY A 348 33.65 7.41 22.30
N PHE A 349 32.76 8.05 21.54
CA PHE A 349 32.92 9.48 21.23
C PHE A 349 32.63 10.34 22.46
N ASP A 350 33.37 11.42 22.64
CA ASP A 350 33.14 12.34 23.75
C ASP A 350 31.86 13.17 23.55
N ALA A 351 31.25 13.58 24.66
CA ALA A 351 29.97 14.28 24.63
C ALA A 351 30.01 15.63 23.88
N ALA A 352 31.14 16.34 23.87
CA ALA A 352 31.24 17.62 23.17
C ALA A 352 31.24 17.39 21.66
N THR A 353 32.02 16.41 21.19
CA THR A 353 32.03 15.98 19.78
C THR A 353 30.67 15.48 19.33
N VAL A 354 30.00 14.60 20.10
CA VAL A 354 28.67 14.09 19.71
C VAL A 354 27.65 15.23 19.59
N ASN A 355 27.62 16.15 20.55
CA ASN A 355 26.70 17.30 20.52
C ASN A 355 26.93 18.18 19.29
N ASP A 356 28.20 18.43 18.95
CA ASP A 356 28.58 19.21 17.77
C ASP A 356 28.18 18.49 16.47
N LEU A 357 28.48 17.19 16.33
CA LEU A 357 28.11 16.38 15.17
C LEU A 357 26.59 16.39 14.93
N ILE A 358 25.79 16.17 15.97
CA ILE A 358 24.33 16.18 15.88
C ILE A 358 23.80 17.57 15.53
N ALA A 359 24.40 18.63 16.10
CA ALA A 359 24.02 20.01 15.78
C ALA A 359 24.28 20.34 14.30
N ARG A 360 25.48 20.00 13.79
CA ARG A 360 25.86 20.18 12.39
C ARG A 360 24.99 19.36 11.44
N PHE A 361 24.74 18.09 11.75
CA PHE A 361 23.85 17.25 10.95
C PHE A 361 22.45 17.86 10.86
N ARG A 362 21.89 18.28 12.00
CA ARG A 362 20.54 18.87 12.04
C ARG A 362 20.45 20.14 11.21
N GLU A 363 21.49 20.98 11.24
CA GLU A 363 21.53 22.19 10.43
C GLU A 363 21.62 21.88 8.93
N HIS A 364 22.53 20.98 8.54
CA HIS A 364 22.68 20.54 7.15
C HIS A 364 21.38 19.91 6.63
N ASP A 365 20.76 19.00 7.38
CA ASP A 365 19.49 18.36 7.01
C ASP A 365 18.33 19.37 6.86
N ALA A 366 18.32 20.43 7.68
CA ALA A 366 17.35 21.52 7.55
C ALA A 366 17.58 22.39 6.31
N ARG A 367 18.86 22.68 5.96
CA ARG A 367 19.20 23.37 4.70
C ARG A 367 18.82 22.53 3.50
N LEU A 368 19.15 21.24 3.53
CA LEU A 368 18.81 20.29 2.46
C LEU A 368 17.31 20.19 2.23
N LEU A 369 16.50 20.11 3.29
CA LEU A 369 15.04 20.08 3.16
C LEU A 369 14.50 21.29 2.39
N ARG A 370 15.07 22.49 2.62
CA ARG A 370 14.69 23.72 1.91
C ARG A 370 15.18 23.72 0.47
N ALA A 371 16.44 23.34 0.22
CA ALA A 371 16.97 23.25 -1.14
C ALA A 371 16.16 22.26 -2.00
N GLN A 372 15.82 21.09 -1.45
CA GLN A 372 14.99 20.10 -2.13
C GLN A 372 13.54 20.57 -2.33
N TYR A 373 13.00 21.39 -1.43
CA TYR A 373 11.68 21.98 -1.59
C TYR A 373 11.60 22.88 -2.83
N ASP A 374 12.67 23.64 -3.10
CA ASP A 374 12.73 24.57 -4.24
C ASP A 374 12.76 23.82 -5.59
N VAL A 375 13.26 22.57 -5.62
CA VAL A 375 13.36 21.72 -6.82
C VAL A 375 12.42 20.50 -6.80
N ARG A 376 11.42 20.48 -5.91
CA ARG A 376 10.61 19.27 -5.64
C ARG A 376 9.84 18.71 -6.84
N ASP A 377 9.57 19.54 -7.85
CA ASP A 377 8.81 19.17 -9.05
C ASP A 377 9.72 18.66 -10.20
N ASP A 378 11.05 18.67 -10.01
CA ASP A 378 12.06 18.21 -10.97
C ASP A 378 12.83 17.00 -10.40
N GLU A 379 12.52 15.81 -10.91
CA GLU A 379 13.09 14.55 -10.44
C GLU A 379 14.62 14.48 -10.62
N ASP A 380 15.14 14.97 -11.75
CA ASP A 380 16.57 14.97 -12.04
C ASP A 380 17.33 15.94 -11.13
N ALA A 381 16.74 17.10 -10.84
CA ALA A 381 17.31 18.05 -9.88
C ALA A 381 17.25 17.50 -8.44
N LEU A 382 16.19 16.79 -8.06
CA LEU A 382 16.08 16.15 -6.75
C LEU A 382 17.13 15.04 -6.56
N LEU A 383 17.37 14.24 -7.61
CA LEU A 383 18.42 13.23 -7.61
C LEU A 383 19.81 13.86 -7.46
N ARG A 384 20.10 14.91 -8.22
CA ARG A 384 21.37 15.67 -8.13
C ARG A 384 21.59 16.26 -6.75
N THR A 385 20.62 17.01 -6.22
CA THR A 385 20.72 17.59 -4.87
C THR A 385 20.92 16.54 -3.77
N THR A 386 20.35 15.34 -3.93
CA THR A 386 20.58 14.24 -3.00
C THR A 386 22.00 13.68 -3.09
N GLN A 387 22.57 13.59 -4.30
CA GLN A 387 23.95 13.16 -4.49
C GLN A 387 24.93 14.19 -3.93
N ASP A 388 24.73 15.47 -4.25
CA ASP A 388 25.57 16.58 -3.78
C ASP A 388 25.56 16.67 -2.25
N ALA A 389 24.38 16.53 -1.63
CA ALA A 389 24.25 16.56 -0.18
C ALA A 389 24.99 15.41 0.52
N ARG A 390 25.11 14.24 -0.13
CA ARG A 390 25.92 13.14 0.41
C ARG A 390 27.40 13.50 0.44
N VAL A 391 27.90 14.11 -0.63
CA VAL A 391 29.29 14.57 -0.71
C VAL A 391 29.54 15.67 0.31
N GLU A 392 28.66 16.68 0.42
CA GLU A 392 28.77 17.74 1.42
C GLU A 392 28.77 17.17 2.85
N LEU A 393 27.94 16.17 3.13
CA LEU A 393 27.88 15.53 4.44
C LEU A 393 29.16 14.75 4.76
N GLU A 394 29.72 14.05 3.78
CA GLU A 394 31.02 13.37 3.90
C GLU A 394 32.14 14.39 4.17
N GLU A 395 32.21 15.48 3.41
CA GLU A 395 33.18 16.56 3.63
C GLU A 395 33.02 17.20 5.01
N LEU A 396 31.78 17.48 5.44
CA LEU A 396 31.45 18.09 6.73
C LEU A 396 31.99 17.27 7.91
N PHE A 397 31.99 15.94 7.81
CA PHE A 397 32.47 15.05 8.87
C PHE A 397 33.91 14.53 8.66
N HIS A 398 34.46 14.62 7.44
CA HIS A 398 35.84 14.26 7.15
C HIS A 398 36.83 15.41 7.33
N ALA A 399 36.39 16.67 7.21
CA ALA A 399 37.22 17.84 7.49
C ALA A 399 37.82 17.84 8.91
N ASP A 400 37.17 17.16 9.86
CA ASP A 400 37.64 17.02 11.25
C ASP A 400 38.30 15.67 11.56
N ALA A 401 38.07 14.63 10.76
CA ALA A 401 38.50 13.26 11.07
C ALA A 401 39.87 12.87 10.48
N GLY A 402 40.47 13.70 9.63
CA GLY A 402 41.77 13.43 9.03
C GLY A 402 41.84 12.27 8.02
N GLU A 403 40.90 11.31 8.02
CA GLU A 403 40.82 10.20 7.05
C GLU A 403 39.41 9.56 7.07
N GLY A 404 38.83 9.31 5.90
CA GLY A 404 37.41 9.02 5.76
C GLY A 404 36.99 7.56 5.86
N VAL A 405 36.08 7.26 6.80
CA VAL A 405 35.58 5.90 7.11
C VAL A 405 34.29 5.53 6.34
N LEU A 406 33.56 6.49 5.77
CA LEU A 406 32.25 6.20 5.14
C LEU A 406 32.35 5.70 3.68
N GLY A 407 33.41 6.06 2.95
CA GLY A 407 33.67 5.58 1.58
C GLY A 407 33.99 4.08 1.48
N GLY A 408 34.41 3.44 2.58
CA GLY A 408 34.82 2.02 2.58
C GLY A 408 33.66 1.01 2.59
N ILE A 409 32.46 1.42 3.00
CA ILE A 409 31.33 0.50 3.25
C ILE A 409 30.60 0.11 1.96
N VAL A 410 30.75 0.89 0.87
CA VAL A 410 30.11 0.58 -0.42
C VAL A 410 31.12 0.10 -1.49
N GLY A 411 32.42 0.35 -1.31
CA GLY A 411 33.45 0.08 -2.32
C GLY A 411 34.10 -1.31 -2.32
N SER A 412 33.84 -2.17 -1.33
CA SER A 412 34.61 -3.43 -1.14
C SER A 412 33.87 -4.72 -1.48
N ALA A 413 32.66 -4.66 -2.06
CA ALA A 413 31.88 -5.85 -2.41
C ALA A 413 31.73 -6.09 -3.92
N VAL A 414 32.84 -6.04 -4.69
CA VAL A 414 32.92 -6.69 -6.01
C VAL A 414 34.34 -7.24 -6.21
N PRO A 415 34.59 -8.56 -6.08
CA PRO A 415 35.80 -9.16 -6.59
C PRO A 415 35.71 -9.30 -8.12
N ARG A 416 36.84 -9.03 -8.79
CA ARG A 416 37.06 -9.24 -10.23
C ARG A 416 36.87 -10.70 -10.65
#